data_AF-A0A015K9F1-F1
#
_entry.id   AF-A0A015K9F1-F1
#
_cell.length_a   1.000
_cell.length_b   1.000
_cell.length_c   1.000
_cell.angle_alpha   90.00
_cell.angle_beta   90.00
_cell.angle_gamma   90.00
#
_symmetry.space_group_name_H-M   'P 1'
#
loop_
_entity.id
_entity.type
_entity.pdbx_description
1 polymer ?
#
loop_
_entity_poly.entity_id
_entity_poly.type
_entity_poly.pdbx_seq_one_letter_code
_entity_poly.pdbx_strand_id
1 'polypeptide(L)' 'MECSLDNEGKPSFKLSELVTVLYKDENLQAKVEKVIGHIVWLLEEAQKPMEASQSGVKRVKSLSNIAGKSN' A
#
# COMPACT_ATOMS: atom_id res chain seq x y z
N MET A 1 11.86 0.10 -15.60
CA MET A 1 11.73 0.30 -14.14
C MET A 1 11.50 -1.06 -13.53
N GLU A 2 12.43 -1.52 -12.70
CA GLU A 2 12.30 -2.78 -11.95
C GLU A 2 12.00 -2.45 -10.49
N CYS A 3 11.10 -3.22 -9.89
CA CYS A 3 10.76 -3.16 -8.48
C CYS A 3 11.13 -4.49 -7.83
N SER A 4 11.82 -4.43 -6.69
CA SER A 4 12.19 -5.58 -5.88
C SER A 4 11.90 -5.26 -4.42
N LEU A 5 11.63 -6.28 -3.60
CA LEU A 5 11.51 -6.11 -2.16
C LEU A 5 12.87 -6.37 -1.53
N ASP A 6 13.32 -5.49 -0.64
CA ASP A 6 14.50 -5.74 0.16
C ASP A 6 14.21 -6.75 1.28
N ASN A 7 15.24 -7.07 2.07
CA ASN A 7 15.17 -8.05 3.14
C ASN A 7 14.22 -7.64 4.29
N GLU A 8 13.84 -6.36 4.36
CA GLU A 8 12.88 -5.80 5.31
C GLU A 8 11.45 -5.71 4.73
N GLY A 9 11.26 -6.13 3.47
CA GLY A 9 9.98 -6.04 2.78
C GLY A 9 9.67 -4.65 2.24
N LYS A 10 10.67 -3.76 2.16
CA LYS A 10 10.52 -2.42 1.62
C LYS A 10 10.76 -2.44 0.11
N PRO A 11 9.92 -1.76 -0.69
CA PRO A 11 10.10 -1.71 -2.14
C PRO A 11 11.33 -0.86 -2.51
N SER A 12 12.24 -1.47 -3.26
CA SER A 12 13.42 -0.86 -3.88
C SER A 12 13.20 -0.74 -5.38
N PHE A 13 13.47 0.44 -5.92
CA PHE A 13 13.24 0.77 -7.32
C PHE A 13 14.56 1.00 -8.05
N LYS A 14 14.76 0.24 -9.13
CA LYS A 14 15.89 0.44 -10.04
C LYS A 14 15.39 1.03 -11.35
N LEU A 15 15.88 2.21 -11.68
CA LEU A 15 15.65 2.81 -13.00
C LEU A 15 16.67 2.24 -13.98
N SER A 16 16.20 1.83 -15.16
CA SER A 16 17.04 1.25 -16.21
C SER A 16 17.92 2.31 -16.89
N GLU A 17 17.44 3.56 -16.93
CA GLU A 17 18.15 4.72 -17.46
C GLU A 17 18.00 5.91 -16.51
N LEU A 18 19.00 6.80 -16.50
CA LEU A 18 18.97 8.05 -15.75
C LEU A 18 17.91 8.98 -16.34
N VAL A 19 16.88 9.31 -15.54
CA VAL A 19 15.87 10.30 -15.91
C VAL A 19 16.34 11.67 -15.43
N THR A 20 16.89 12.48 -16.32
CA THR A 20 17.28 13.87 -16.02
C THR A 20 16.10 14.81 -16.33
N VAL A 21 15.64 15.54 -15.31
CA VAL A 21 14.56 16.53 -15.46
C VAL A 21 15.18 17.85 -15.89
N LEU A 22 15.01 18.23 -17.17
CA LEU A 22 15.44 19.54 -17.68
C LEU A 22 14.44 20.62 -17.26
N TYR A 23 14.76 21.31 -16.18
CA TYR A 23 13.98 22.42 -15.64
C TYR A 23 13.98 23.56 -16.67
N LYS A 24 12.90 23.71 -17.46
CA LYS A 24 12.51 24.81 -18.41
C LYS A 24 11.81 24.29 -19.68
N ASP A 25 11.64 22.98 -19.85
CA ASP A 25 10.76 22.44 -20.90
C ASP A 25 9.29 22.52 -20.42
N GLU A 26 8.50 23.38 -21.06
CA GLU A 26 7.07 23.60 -20.75
C GLU A 26 6.25 22.30 -20.85
N ASN A 27 6.63 21.40 -21.77
CA ASN A 27 6.00 20.10 -21.93
C ASN A 27 6.47 19.10 -20.85
N LEU A 28 7.67 19.26 -20.30
CA LEU A 28 8.12 18.48 -19.15
C LEU A 28 7.38 18.89 -17.86
N GLN A 29 7.14 20.19 -17.66
CA GLN A 29 6.38 20.68 -16.52
C GLN A 29 4.97 20.06 -16.48
N ALA A 30 4.23 20.12 -17.59
CA ALA A 30 2.90 19.54 -17.68
C ALA A 30 2.89 18.02 -17.44
N LYS A 31 3.93 17.30 -17.92
CA LYS A 31 4.08 15.86 -17.68
C LYS A 31 4.36 15.53 -16.22
N VAL A 32 5.22 16.30 -15.55
CA VAL A 32 5.55 16.13 -14.13
C VAL A 32 4.32 16.40 -13.26
N GLU A 33 3.60 17.48 -13.53
CA GLU A 33 2.34 17.79 -12.82
C GLU A 33 1.32 16.66 -12.95
N LYS A 34 1.17 16.08 -14.16
CA LYS A 34 0.28 14.94 -14.39
C LYS A 34 0.71 13.69 -13.62
N VAL A 35 2.00 13.37 -13.60
CA VAL A 35 2.54 12.21 -12.87
C VAL A 35 2.35 12.38 -11.37
N ILE A 36 2.65 13.56 -10.82
CA ILE A 36 2.46 13.86 -9.40
C ILE A 36 0.97 13.77 -9.03
N GLY A 37 0.07 14.34 -9.84
CA GLY A 37 -1.37 14.25 -9.62
C GLY A 37 -1.87 12.80 -9.58
N HIS A 38 -1.37 11.93 -10.47
CA HIS A 38 -1.69 10.50 -10.45
C HIS A 38 -1.18 9.78 -9.19
N ILE A 39 0.02 10.12 -8.71
CA ILE A 39 0.56 9.54 -7.47
C ILE A 39 -0.30 9.95 -6.27
N VAL A 40 -0.66 11.23 -6.17
CA VAL A 40 -1.55 11.72 -5.10
C VAL A 40 -2.88 10.98 -5.12
N TRP A 41 -3.51 10.87 -6.30
CA TRP A 41 -4.77 10.13 -6.44
C TRP A 41 -4.66 8.66 -6.02
N LEU A 42 -3.59 7.95 -6.41
CA LEU A 42 -3.36 6.56 -6.00
C LEU A 42 -3.16 6.42 -4.49
N LEU A 43 -2.45 7.37 -3.87
CA LEU A 43 -2.25 7.38 -2.42
C LEU A 43 -3.55 7.64 -1.67
N GLU A 44 -4.39 8.54 -2.17
CA GLU A 44 -5.73 8.77 -1.63
C GLU A 44 -6.59 7.52 -1.76
N GLU A 45 -6.58 6.87 -2.92
CA GLU A 45 -7.33 5.63 -3.16
C GLU A 45 -6.88 4.49 -2.25
N ALA A 46 -5.57 4.30 -2.07
CA ALA A 46 -5.01 3.26 -1.22
C ALA A 46 -5.25 3.51 0.29
N GLN A 47 -5.48 4.76 0.68
CA GLN A 47 -5.83 5.14 2.06
C GLN A 47 -7.32 5.03 2.37
N LYS A 48 -8.18 4.85 1.35
CA LYS A 48 -9.60 4.58 1.61
C LYS A 48 -9.70 3.28 2.39
N PRO A 49 -10.42 3.25 3.53
CA PRO A 49 -10.71 1.99 4.17
C PRO A 49 -11.43 1.13 3.15
N MET A 50 -10.84 -0.02 2.82
CA MET A 50 -11.58 -1.09 2.16
C MET A 50 -12.73 -1.38 3.10
N GLU A 51 -13.94 -0.94 2.75
CA GLU A 51 -15.17 -1.43 3.36
C GLU A 51 -15.20 -2.92 3.07
N ALA A 52 -14.48 -3.68 3.89
CA ALA A 52 -14.50 -5.11 3.91
C ALA A 52 -15.94 -5.44 4.27
N SER A 53 -16.75 -5.66 3.23
CA SER A 53 -18.08 -6.20 3.33
C SER A 53 -18.01 -7.30 4.37
N GLN A 54 -18.66 -7.05 5.51
CA GLN A 54 -18.83 -7.98 6.61
C GLN A 54 -19.59 -9.20 6.09
N SER A 55 -18.91 -10.09 5.40
CA SER A 55 -19.43 -11.38 4.97
C SER A 55 -18.73 -12.46 5.78
N GLY A 56 -19.11 -12.53 7.06
CA GLY A 56 -19.35 -13.81 7.73
C GLY A 56 -18.15 -14.66 8.13
N VAL A 57 -17.27 -14.17 9.01
CA VAL A 57 -16.54 -15.07 9.91
C VAL A 57 -17.16 -14.96 11.30
N LYS A 58 -18.17 -15.80 11.57
CA LYS A 58 -18.67 -16.02 12.94
C LYS A 58 -17.51 -16.55 13.78
N ARG A 59 -16.93 -15.68 14.61
CA ARG A 59 -15.95 -16.06 15.63
C ARG A 59 -16.65 -16.99 16.64
N VAL A 60 -16.42 -18.30 16.52
CA VAL A 60 -16.90 -19.28 17.50
C VAL A 60 -16.22 -18.97 18.83
N LYS A 61 -17.00 -18.50 19.79
CA LYS A 61 -16.58 -18.24 21.16
C LYS A 61 -16.40 -19.60 21.85
N SER A 62 -15.18 -20.13 21.91
CA SER A 62 -14.90 -21.34 22.69
C SER A 62 -15.00 -21.00 24.18
N LEU A 63 -16.14 -21.33 24.79
CA LEU A 63 -16.30 -21.41 26.24
C LEU A 63 -15.61 -22.69 26.72
N SER A 64 -14.41 -22.58 27.27
CA SER A 64 -13.83 -23.63 28.11
C SER A 64 -13.87 -23.16 29.56
N ASN A 65 -15.01 -23.38 30.21
CA ASN A 65 -15.18 -23.34 31.65
C ASN A 65 -14.60 -24.64 32.24
N ILE A 66 -13.31 -24.63 32.58
CA ILE A 66 -12.70 -25.71 33.37
C ILE A 66 -12.90 -25.34 34.85
N ALA A 67 -13.97 -25.85 35.43
CA ALA A 67 -14.18 -25.91 36.86
C ALA A 67 -13.14 -26.88 37.46
N GLY A 68 -12.00 -26.34 37.89
CA GLY A 68 -11.02 -27.07 38.69
C GLY A 68 -11.49 -27.15 40.15
N LYS A 69 -12.38 -28.09 40.46
CA LYS A 69 -12.60 -28.56 41.83
C LYS A 69 -12.11 -30.00 41.91
N SER A 70 -10.98 -30.20 42.57
CA SER A 70 -10.55 -31.51 43.03
C SER A 70 -10.16 -31.38 44.50
N ASN A 71 -10.56 -32.39 45.26
CA ASN A 71 -10.63 -32.47 46.72
C ASN A 71 -9.29 -32.37 47.44
#